data_AF-A0A971GFF2-F1
#
_entry.id   AF-A0A971GFF2-F1
#
_cell.length_a   1.000
_cell.length_b   1.000
_cell.length_c   1.000
_cell.angle_alpha   90.00
_cell.angle_beta   90.00
_cell.angle_gamma   90.00
#
_symmetry.space_group_name_H-M   'P 1'
#
loop_
_entity.id
_entity.type
_entity.pdbx_description
1 polymer ?
#
loop_
_entity_poly.entity_id
_entity_poly.type
_entity_poly.pdbx_seq_one_letter_code
_entity_poly.pdbx_strand_id
1 'polypeptide(L)'
;MAGFFGLFDYTKEGPGVPKDAPPKARFIIFFEVLARKFWNIIKINLLFLIFNLPAILLLLLFAMYYNQLLLPQEILEGSGEELLGYLSGFTFPLMLIFICLPLITVGPAQAGMTYVLRNYSREEHAFIWGDFIEKAKTNFKQSMIVSVINTIITILVMVDIYIYMNIETDTILLTIASSLIIVAFLIFMMMSMYIYPMMVTFNLSIKQLYKNALLFAIMKFIPNLLILIVCFLVVIVPFYFAPFVGYILLIIITFGLVSYITNFYVYTKIDKYMIKRVNQSEEMTENVDQPVYEKIDESSQDSERQDLSE
;
A
#
# COMPACT_ATOMS: atom_id res chain seq x y z
N MET A 1 -16.56 -6.23 -37.26
CA MET A 1 -17.37 -7.47 -37.40
C MET A 1 -17.57 -8.06 -36.01
N ALA A 2 -18.71 -7.78 -35.39
CA ALA A 2 -19.11 -8.44 -34.14
C ALA A 2 -19.52 -9.88 -34.48
N GLY A 3 -19.07 -10.85 -33.68
CA GLY A 3 -19.37 -12.26 -33.88
C GLY A 3 -20.89 -12.51 -33.84
N PHE A 4 -21.35 -13.39 -34.73
CA PHE A 4 -22.74 -13.77 -35.01
C PHE A 4 -23.53 -14.33 -33.80
N PHE A 5 -22.92 -14.42 -32.63
CA PHE A 5 -23.61 -14.63 -31.36
C PHE A 5 -22.98 -13.70 -30.33
N GLY A 6 -23.74 -12.70 -29.85
CA GLY A 6 -23.36 -11.76 -28.78
C GLY A 6 -23.15 -12.40 -27.40
N LEU A 7 -22.60 -13.62 -27.35
CA LEU A 7 -22.24 -14.39 -26.17
C LEU A 7 -20.86 -14.00 -25.60
N PHE A 8 -20.10 -13.15 -26.29
CA PHE A 8 -18.79 -12.67 -25.87
C PHE A 8 -18.67 -11.14 -25.91
N ASP A 9 -19.81 -10.45 -25.82
CA ASP A 9 -19.80 -9.00 -25.66
C ASP A 9 -19.65 -8.66 -24.16
N TYR A 10 -18.40 -8.47 -23.73
CA TYR A 10 -18.07 -8.05 -22.36
C TYR A 10 -18.48 -6.60 -22.04
N THR A 11 -18.97 -5.85 -23.04
CA THR A 11 -19.59 -4.53 -22.81
C THR A 11 -21.08 -4.65 -22.45
N LYS A 12 -21.66 -5.86 -22.55
CA LYS A 12 -23.04 -6.14 -22.18
C LYS A 12 -23.11 -6.57 -20.71
N GLU A 13 -23.68 -5.70 -19.89
CA GLU A 13 -23.80 -5.89 -18.45
C GLU A 13 -24.75 -7.06 -18.11
N GLY A 14 -24.39 -7.82 -17.07
CA GLY A 14 -25.11 -9.02 -16.66
C GLY A 14 -26.56 -8.75 -16.24
N PRO A 15 -27.46 -9.74 -16.40
CA PRO A 15 -28.88 -9.57 -16.10
C PRO A 15 -29.11 -9.35 -14.60
N GLY A 16 -29.68 -8.20 -14.23
CA GLY A 16 -30.21 -7.95 -12.88
C GLY A 16 -29.79 -6.66 -12.16
N VAL A 17 -28.98 -5.78 -12.77
CA VAL A 17 -28.61 -4.49 -12.15
C VAL A 17 -29.32 -3.34 -12.89
N PRO A 18 -30.23 -2.60 -12.24
CA PRO A 18 -30.82 -1.39 -12.82
C PRO A 18 -29.71 -0.36 -13.11
N LYS A 19 -29.76 0.25 -14.30
CA LYS A 19 -28.78 1.26 -14.76
C LYS A 19 -28.62 2.45 -13.79
N ASP A 20 -29.66 2.73 -13.02
CA ASP A 20 -29.73 3.85 -12.08
C ASP A 20 -29.63 3.43 -10.61
N ALA A 21 -29.17 2.20 -10.31
CA ALA A 21 -28.96 1.77 -8.94
C ALA A 21 -27.88 2.66 -8.28
N PRO A 22 -28.13 3.25 -7.10
CA PRO A 22 -27.16 4.10 -6.44
C PRO A 22 -25.86 3.30 -6.21
N PRO A 23 -24.68 3.89 -6.48
CA PRO A 23 -23.41 3.19 -6.34
C PRO A 23 -23.29 2.67 -4.90
N LYS A 24 -23.02 1.35 -4.76
CA LYS A 24 -22.87 0.71 -3.46
C LYS A 24 -21.87 1.48 -2.59
N ALA A 25 -22.15 1.56 -1.28
CA ALA A 25 -21.23 2.18 -0.35
C ALA A 25 -19.87 1.47 -0.39
N ARG A 26 -18.77 2.23 -0.50
CA ARG A 26 -17.41 1.65 -0.62
C ARG A 26 -17.04 0.73 0.53
N PHE A 27 -17.57 0.97 1.73
CA PHE A 27 -17.36 0.09 2.87
C PHE A 27 -17.96 -1.32 2.64
N ILE A 28 -19.11 -1.43 1.97
CA ILE A 28 -19.70 -2.72 1.61
C ILE A 28 -18.85 -3.41 0.54
N ILE A 29 -18.42 -2.65 -0.48
CA ILE A 29 -17.53 -3.16 -1.54
C ILE A 29 -16.23 -3.71 -0.95
N PHE A 30 -15.67 -3.05 0.07
CA PHE A 30 -14.48 -3.54 0.77
C PHE A 30 -14.66 -4.97 1.29
N PHE A 31 -15.74 -5.24 2.05
CA PHE A 31 -15.97 -6.59 2.58
C PHE A 31 -16.37 -7.60 1.50
N GLU A 32 -17.12 -7.17 0.48
CA GLU A 32 -17.50 -8.02 -0.65
C GLU A 32 -16.26 -8.51 -1.42
N VAL A 33 -15.34 -7.59 -1.75
CA VAL A 33 -14.07 -7.90 -2.40
C VAL A 33 -13.17 -8.73 -1.47
N LEU A 34 -13.06 -8.36 -0.19
CA LEU A 34 -12.26 -9.08 0.80
C LEU A 34 -12.69 -10.54 0.90
N ALA A 35 -13.99 -10.80 1.03
CA ALA A 35 -14.54 -12.15 1.14
C ALA A 35 -14.33 -12.95 -0.16
N ARG A 36 -14.67 -12.35 -1.32
CA ARG A 36 -14.53 -12.99 -2.64
C ARG A 36 -13.08 -13.28 -3.02
N LYS A 37 -12.14 -12.45 -2.59
CA LYS A 37 -10.70 -12.57 -2.89
C LYS A 37 -9.87 -13.04 -1.69
N PHE A 38 -10.50 -13.49 -0.60
CA PHE A 38 -9.83 -13.88 0.65
C PHE A 38 -8.65 -14.84 0.42
N TRP A 39 -8.92 -15.94 -0.30
CA TRP A 39 -7.90 -16.94 -0.64
C TRP A 39 -6.80 -16.40 -1.56
N ASN A 40 -7.13 -15.44 -2.42
CA ASN A 40 -6.14 -14.81 -3.29
C ASN A 40 -5.24 -13.85 -2.49
N ILE A 41 -5.77 -13.14 -1.50
CA ILE A 41 -4.99 -12.29 -0.60
C ILE A 41 -3.99 -13.14 0.20
N ILE A 42 -4.41 -14.32 0.68
CA ILE A 42 -3.49 -15.29 1.30
C ILE A 42 -2.38 -15.71 0.32
N LYS A 43 -2.73 -16.08 -0.92
CA LYS A 43 -1.72 -16.43 -1.94
C LYS A 43 -0.73 -15.30 -2.22
N ILE A 44 -1.21 -14.05 -2.28
CA ILE A 44 -0.38 -12.87 -2.46
C ILE A 44 0.54 -12.65 -1.25
N ASN A 45 0.03 -12.84 -0.03
CA ASN A 45 0.82 -12.76 1.20
C ASN A 45 1.96 -13.80 1.19
N LEU A 46 1.66 -15.05 0.86
CA LEU A 46 2.67 -16.10 0.76
C LEU A 46 3.69 -15.81 -0.35
N LEU A 47 3.24 -15.28 -1.50
CA LEU A 47 4.14 -14.86 -2.57
C LEU A 47 5.08 -13.73 -2.12
N PHE A 48 4.55 -12.75 -1.40
CA PHE A 48 5.33 -11.67 -0.81
C PHE A 48 6.38 -12.21 0.17
N LEU A 49 6.05 -13.20 0.99
CA LEU A 49 7.00 -13.84 1.90
C LEU A 49 8.07 -14.64 1.16
N ILE A 50 7.71 -15.38 0.12
CA ILE A 50 8.67 -16.14 -0.70
C ILE A 50 9.71 -15.21 -1.34
N PHE A 51 9.26 -14.08 -1.89
CA PHE A 51 10.16 -13.07 -2.47
C PHE A 51 11.06 -12.38 -1.43
N ASN A 52 10.61 -12.35 -0.18
CA ASN A 52 11.36 -11.79 0.94
C ASN A 52 12.10 -12.83 1.79
N LEU A 53 12.10 -14.09 1.39
CA LEU A 53 12.73 -15.18 2.14
C LEU A 53 14.23 -14.90 2.42
N PRO A 54 15.04 -14.34 1.49
CA PRO A 54 16.41 -13.98 1.79
C PRO A 54 16.53 -12.93 2.91
N ALA A 55 15.66 -11.91 2.92
CA ALA A 55 15.64 -10.90 3.98
C ALA A 55 15.19 -11.50 5.31
N ILE A 56 14.15 -12.35 5.30
CA ILE A 56 13.66 -13.04 6.50
C ILE A 56 14.75 -13.93 7.10
N LEU A 57 15.45 -14.72 6.28
CA LEU A 57 16.56 -15.57 6.75
C LEU A 57 17.70 -14.74 7.33
N LEU A 58 18.08 -13.64 6.67
CA LEU A 58 19.12 -12.73 7.17
C LEU A 58 18.72 -12.12 8.52
N LEU A 59 17.46 -11.70 8.67
CA LEU A 59 16.93 -11.18 9.93
C LEU A 59 16.90 -12.25 11.02
N LEU A 60 16.52 -13.48 10.68
CA LEU A 60 16.48 -14.60 11.61
C LEU A 60 17.89 -14.94 12.09
N LEU A 61 18.89 -14.97 11.20
CA LEU A 61 20.30 -15.13 11.56
C LEU A 61 20.81 -13.99 12.45
N PHE A 62 20.52 -12.74 12.08
CA PHE A 62 20.91 -11.57 12.87
C PHE A 62 20.30 -11.60 14.27
N ALA A 63 19.02 -11.96 14.35
CA ALA A 63 18.32 -12.02 15.63
C ALA A 63 18.76 -13.22 16.46
N MET A 64 19.09 -14.38 15.88
CA MET A 64 19.73 -15.48 16.63
C MET A 64 21.09 -15.05 17.19
N TYR A 65 21.91 -14.36 16.40
CA TYR A 65 23.19 -13.81 16.84
C TYR A 65 23.02 -12.81 18.00
N TYR A 66 22.07 -11.88 17.86
CA TYR A 66 21.79 -10.87 18.89
C TYR A 66 21.23 -11.50 20.17
N ASN A 67 20.38 -12.52 20.05
CA ASN A 67 19.90 -13.27 21.20
C ASN A 67 21.03 -14.04 21.87
N GLN A 68 21.97 -14.64 21.14
CA GLN A 68 23.13 -15.27 21.75
C GLN A 68 24.02 -14.28 22.51
N LEU A 69 24.11 -13.03 22.04
CA LEU A 69 24.86 -11.96 22.71
C LEU A 69 24.18 -11.45 23.99
N LEU A 70 22.85 -11.40 23.99
CA LEU A 70 22.06 -10.87 25.10
C LEU A 70 21.47 -11.92 26.04
N LEU A 71 21.42 -13.20 25.65
CA LEU A 71 20.92 -14.29 26.49
C LEU A 71 21.85 -14.45 27.70
N PRO A 72 21.35 -14.24 28.91
CA PRO A 72 22.07 -14.64 30.11
C PRO A 72 22.30 -16.15 30.07
N GLN A 73 23.52 -16.62 30.36
CA GLN A 73 23.85 -18.06 30.34
C GLN A 73 22.91 -18.90 31.23
N GLU A 74 22.37 -18.29 32.27
CA GLU A 74 21.38 -18.87 33.20
C GLU A 74 20.11 -19.37 32.50
N ILE A 75 19.64 -18.70 31.42
CA ILE A 75 18.45 -19.11 30.67
C ILE A 75 18.74 -20.33 29.77
N LEU A 76 19.97 -20.45 29.28
CA LEU A 76 20.41 -21.56 28.42
C LEU A 76 20.54 -22.87 29.20
N GLU A 77 20.86 -22.79 30.49
CA GLU A 77 20.94 -23.93 31.42
C GLU A 77 19.63 -24.15 32.19
N GLY A 78 18.67 -23.25 32.06
CA GLY A 78 17.37 -23.29 32.72
C GLY A 78 16.40 -24.33 32.15
N SER A 79 15.21 -24.38 32.74
CA SER A 79 14.14 -25.27 32.30
C SER A 79 13.62 -24.91 30.91
N GLY A 80 13.06 -25.89 30.19
CA GLY A 80 12.46 -25.65 28.88
C GLY A 80 11.34 -24.59 28.90
N GLU A 81 10.66 -24.41 30.03
CA GLU A 81 9.64 -23.37 30.23
C GLU A 81 10.24 -21.97 30.38
N GLU A 82 11.38 -21.82 31.07
CA GLU A 82 12.08 -20.53 31.20
C GLU A 82 12.69 -20.10 29.86
N LEU A 83 13.25 -21.04 29.11
CA LEU A 83 13.73 -20.79 27.75
C LEU A 83 12.59 -20.36 26.83
N LEU A 84 11.45 -21.06 26.86
CA LEU A 84 10.26 -20.68 26.11
C LEU A 84 9.70 -19.32 26.56
N GLY A 85 9.72 -19.03 27.86
CA GLY A 85 9.33 -17.76 28.46
C GLY A 85 10.19 -16.60 27.97
N TYR A 86 11.51 -16.74 27.99
CA TYR A 86 12.45 -15.72 27.52
C TYR A 86 12.35 -15.50 26.01
N LEU A 87 12.30 -16.59 25.24
CA LEU A 87 12.08 -16.52 23.79
C LEU A 87 10.74 -15.83 23.49
N SER A 88 9.72 -16.09 24.30
CA SER A 88 8.40 -15.50 24.12
C SER A 88 8.24 -14.03 24.52
N GLY A 89 8.89 -13.62 25.62
CA GLY A 89 8.76 -12.28 26.18
C GLY A 89 9.76 -11.27 25.64
N PHE A 90 10.98 -11.70 25.27
CA PHE A 90 12.07 -10.79 24.90
C PHE A 90 12.52 -10.96 23.45
N THR A 91 12.76 -12.19 23.01
CA THR A 91 13.24 -12.51 21.66
C THR A 91 12.19 -12.22 20.58
N PHE A 92 10.94 -12.61 20.83
CA PHE A 92 9.84 -12.50 19.87
C PHE A 92 9.43 -11.05 19.52
N PRO A 93 9.31 -10.10 20.47
CA PRO A 93 9.10 -8.69 20.14
C PRO A 93 10.26 -8.05 19.37
N LEU A 94 11.51 -8.38 19.72
CA LEU A 94 12.71 -7.94 18.98
C LEU A 94 12.67 -8.42 17.53
N MET A 95 12.37 -9.71 17.30
CA MET A 95 12.22 -10.29 15.95
C MET A 95 11.12 -9.59 15.12
N LEU A 96 10.04 -9.14 15.76
CA LEU A 96 8.94 -8.43 15.13
C LEU A 96 9.39 -7.08 14.55
N ILE A 97 10.21 -6.34 15.30
CA ILE A 97 10.79 -5.07 14.83
C ILE A 97 11.68 -5.30 13.61
N PHE A 98 12.45 -6.39 13.61
CA PHE A 98 13.31 -6.76 12.48
C PHE A 98 12.52 -7.20 11.25
N ILE A 99 11.46 -8.01 11.40
CA ILE A 99 10.57 -8.42 10.28
C ILE A 99 9.82 -7.22 9.68
N CYS A 100 9.54 -6.20 10.49
CA CYS A 100 8.96 -4.94 10.02
C CYS A 100 9.98 -3.98 9.37
N LEU A 101 11.29 -4.25 9.44
CA LEU A 101 12.27 -3.46 8.71
C LEU A 101 12.14 -3.76 7.20
N PRO A 102 11.86 -2.73 6.39
CA PRO A 102 11.87 -2.90 4.94
C PRO A 102 13.32 -3.08 4.51
N LEU A 103 13.78 -4.32 4.42
CA LEU A 103 15.06 -4.68 3.84
C LEU A 103 15.05 -4.47 2.33
N ILE A 104 16.24 -4.52 1.75
CA ILE A 104 16.52 -4.40 0.31
C ILE A 104 15.50 -5.14 -0.58
N THR A 105 15.09 -6.37 -0.24
CA THR A 105 14.15 -7.17 -1.05
C THR A 105 12.67 -6.80 -0.87
N VAL A 106 12.32 -6.09 0.22
CA VAL A 106 10.93 -5.75 0.56
C VAL A 106 10.34 -4.79 -0.47
N GLY A 107 11.16 -3.91 -1.05
CA GLY A 107 10.72 -2.94 -2.03
C GLY A 107 10.07 -3.56 -3.27
N PRO A 108 10.80 -4.33 -4.08
CA PRO A 108 10.25 -4.95 -5.29
C PRO A 108 9.04 -5.85 -5.02
N ALA A 109 9.10 -6.65 -3.95
CA ALA A 109 7.98 -7.51 -3.55
C ALA A 109 6.73 -6.68 -3.16
N GLN A 110 6.92 -5.56 -2.46
CA GLN A 110 5.82 -4.66 -2.10
C GLN A 110 5.23 -3.98 -3.33
N ALA A 111 6.02 -3.65 -4.35
CA ALA A 111 5.50 -3.12 -5.61
C ALA A 111 4.60 -4.15 -6.32
N GLY A 112 5.05 -5.40 -6.44
CA GLY A 112 4.24 -6.49 -7.02
C GLY A 112 2.93 -6.72 -6.27
N MET A 113 3.00 -6.82 -4.93
CA MET A 113 1.82 -6.99 -4.06
C MET A 113 0.83 -5.85 -4.22
N THR A 114 1.34 -4.60 -4.18
CA THR A 114 0.53 -3.39 -4.28
C THR A 114 -0.22 -3.33 -5.60
N TYR A 115 0.42 -3.69 -6.72
CA TYR A 115 -0.25 -3.68 -8.02
C TYR A 115 -1.47 -4.61 -8.06
N VAL A 116 -1.30 -5.86 -7.61
CA VAL A 116 -2.40 -6.85 -7.62
C VAL A 116 -3.52 -6.44 -6.68
N LEU A 117 -3.20 -5.99 -5.46
CA LEU A 117 -4.21 -5.59 -4.47
C LEU A 117 -4.93 -4.29 -4.83
N ARG A 118 -4.24 -3.36 -5.51
CA ARG A 118 -4.87 -2.17 -6.10
C ARG A 118 -5.84 -2.55 -7.22
N ASN A 119 -5.50 -3.53 -8.06
CA ASN A 119 -6.46 -4.00 -9.08
C ASN A 119 -7.67 -4.68 -8.43
N TYR A 120 -7.48 -5.41 -7.32
CA TYR A 120 -8.62 -5.96 -6.56
C TYR A 120 -9.50 -4.87 -5.95
N SER A 121 -8.94 -3.75 -5.47
CA SER A 121 -9.75 -2.62 -5.00
C SER A 121 -10.50 -1.89 -6.11
N ARG A 122 -10.10 -2.10 -7.37
CA ARG A 122 -10.80 -1.65 -8.59
C ARG A 122 -11.81 -2.66 -9.13
N GLU A 123 -11.92 -3.83 -8.49
CA GLU A 123 -12.66 -4.98 -9.01
C GLU A 123 -12.18 -5.46 -10.39
N GLU A 124 -10.93 -5.13 -10.75
CA GLU A 124 -10.31 -5.55 -11.99
C GLU A 124 -9.63 -6.92 -11.84
N HIS A 125 -9.59 -7.66 -12.94
CA HIS A 125 -8.86 -8.92 -12.98
C HIS A 125 -7.35 -8.66 -12.85
N ALA A 126 -6.68 -9.47 -12.04
CA ALA A 126 -5.22 -9.49 -11.93
C ALA A 126 -4.72 -10.91 -11.75
N PHE A 127 -3.74 -11.30 -12.56
CA PHE A 127 -3.05 -12.58 -12.46
C PHE A 127 -2.03 -12.50 -11.33
N ILE A 128 -2.28 -13.24 -10.24
CA ILE A 128 -1.50 -13.15 -9.00
C ILE A 128 0.00 -13.30 -9.26
N TRP A 129 0.42 -14.34 -9.98
CA TRP A 129 1.84 -14.63 -10.18
C TRP A 129 2.47 -13.75 -11.26
N GLY A 130 1.85 -13.70 -12.45
CA GLY A 130 2.38 -12.96 -13.59
C GLY A 130 2.53 -11.47 -13.30
N ASP A 131 1.43 -10.84 -12.86
CA ASP A 131 1.40 -9.39 -12.64
C ASP A 131 2.31 -8.98 -11.47
N PHE A 132 2.36 -9.79 -10.41
CA PHE A 132 3.25 -9.53 -9.28
C PHE A 132 4.72 -9.50 -9.73
N ILE A 133 5.17 -10.52 -10.46
CA ILE A 133 6.57 -10.63 -10.88
C ILE A 133 6.92 -9.56 -11.92
N GLU A 134 6.03 -9.34 -12.89
CA GLU A 134 6.23 -8.29 -13.90
C GLU A 134 6.43 -6.94 -13.22
N LYS A 135 5.51 -6.55 -12.31
CA LYS A 135 5.57 -5.22 -11.69
C LYS A 135 6.66 -5.07 -10.65
N ALA A 136 7.04 -6.16 -9.97
CA ALA A 136 8.24 -6.19 -9.13
C ALA A 136 9.51 -5.95 -9.96
N LYS A 137 9.61 -6.51 -11.17
CA LYS A 137 10.75 -6.33 -12.07
C LYS A 137 10.79 -4.94 -12.71
N THR A 138 9.67 -4.48 -13.27
CA THR A 138 9.60 -3.17 -13.94
C THR A 138 9.92 -2.03 -12.97
N ASN A 139 9.47 -2.12 -11.71
CA ASN A 139 9.71 -1.10 -10.70
C ASN A 139 10.89 -1.45 -9.77
N PHE A 140 11.73 -2.43 -10.11
CA PHE A 140 12.75 -2.96 -9.21
C PHE A 140 13.67 -1.86 -8.67
N LYS A 141 14.27 -1.06 -9.56
CA LYS A 141 15.20 0.01 -9.17
C LYS A 141 14.53 1.08 -8.30
N GLN A 142 13.33 1.50 -8.67
CA GLN A 142 12.62 2.55 -7.96
C GLN A 142 12.18 2.07 -6.56
N SER A 143 11.58 0.90 -6.49
CA SER A 143 11.10 0.30 -5.24
C SER A 143 12.25 -0.09 -4.30
N MET A 144 13.40 -0.46 -4.85
CA MET A 144 14.64 -0.70 -4.10
C MET A 144 15.18 0.58 -3.44
N ILE A 145 15.17 1.71 -4.15
CA ILE A 145 15.58 3.00 -3.55
C ILE A 145 14.61 3.37 -2.42
N VAL A 146 13.31 3.17 -2.63
CA VAL A 146 12.28 3.41 -1.61
C VAL A 146 12.50 2.53 -0.39
N SER A 147 12.78 1.23 -0.55
CA SER A 147 13.01 0.35 0.61
C SER A 147 14.22 0.78 1.41
N VAL A 148 15.34 1.15 0.76
CA VAL A 148 16.54 1.67 1.45
C VAL A 148 16.24 2.93 2.26
N ILE A 149 15.48 3.88 1.69
CA ILE A 149 15.06 5.10 2.41
C ILE A 149 14.24 4.72 3.65
N ASN A 150 13.29 3.79 3.50
CA ASN A 150 12.47 3.31 4.62
C ASN A 150 13.35 2.62 5.69
N THR A 151 14.35 1.82 5.30
CA THR A 151 15.28 1.17 6.25
C THR A 151 16.04 2.22 7.05
N ILE A 152 16.63 3.21 6.38
CA ILE A 152 17.44 4.26 7.02
C ILE A 152 16.59 5.03 8.02
N ILE A 153 15.39 5.45 7.63
CA ILE A 153 14.50 6.21 8.52
C ILE A 153 14.08 5.37 9.73
N THR A 154 13.82 4.07 9.54
CA THR A 154 13.47 3.18 10.66
C THR A 154 14.64 3.02 11.62
N ILE A 155 15.88 2.87 11.12
CA ILE A 155 17.08 2.81 11.96
C ILE A 155 17.27 4.11 12.75
N LEU A 156 17.07 5.27 12.12
CA LEU A 156 17.19 6.58 12.79
C LEU A 156 16.21 6.71 13.97
N VAL A 157 14.97 6.26 13.81
CA VAL A 157 13.97 6.29 14.89
C VAL A 157 14.32 5.29 15.99
N MET A 158 14.80 4.10 15.65
CA MET A 158 15.25 3.12 16.63
C MET A 158 16.42 3.65 17.46
N VAL A 159 17.37 4.35 16.82
CA VAL A 159 18.49 5.01 17.50
C VAL A 159 18.01 6.17 18.38
N ASP A 160 17.07 6.99 17.91
CA ASP A 160 16.48 8.08 18.71
C ASP A 160 15.80 7.54 19.98
N ILE A 161 14.95 6.52 19.85
CA ILE A 161 14.30 5.86 20.98
C ILE A 161 15.35 5.27 21.94
N TYR A 162 16.37 4.59 21.41
CA TYR A 162 17.44 4.04 22.24
C TYR A 162 18.19 5.12 23.03
N ILE A 163 18.58 6.22 22.37
CA ILE A 163 19.26 7.34 23.02
C ILE A 163 18.36 7.95 24.10
N TYR A 164 17.09 8.21 23.78
CA TYR A 164 16.12 8.79 24.72
C TYR A 164 15.95 7.92 25.98
N MET A 165 15.90 6.60 25.83
CA MET A 165 15.73 5.67 26.95
C MET A 165 16.99 5.47 27.82
N ASN A 166 18.18 5.83 27.33
CA ASN A 166 19.46 5.55 28.01
C ASN A 166 20.19 6.82 28.49
N ILE A 167 19.64 8.01 28.26
CA ILE A 167 20.18 9.24 28.82
C ILE A 167 19.61 9.45 30.22
N GLU A 168 20.48 9.55 31.23
CA GLU A 168 20.08 9.79 32.63
C GLU A 168 19.59 11.24 32.87
N THR A 169 19.94 12.16 31.96
CA THR A 169 19.61 13.59 32.08
C THR A 169 18.33 13.94 31.32
N ASP A 170 17.19 13.91 32.02
CA ASP A 170 15.90 14.34 31.46
C ASP A 170 15.83 15.86 31.28
N THR A 171 16.27 16.32 30.10
CA THR A 171 16.16 17.74 29.71
C THR A 171 14.92 17.93 28.84
N ILE A 172 14.16 19.00 29.08
CA ILE A 172 12.99 19.39 28.27
C ILE A 172 13.34 19.42 26.76
N LEU A 173 14.53 19.92 26.41
CA LEU A 173 15.01 19.98 25.03
C LEU A 173 15.15 18.59 24.37
N LEU A 174 15.63 17.59 25.12
CA LEU A 174 15.74 16.20 24.63
C LEU A 174 14.36 15.61 24.37
N THR A 175 13.41 15.81 25.29
CA THR A 175 12.03 15.35 25.13
C THR A 175 11.36 15.98 23.91
N ILE A 176 11.54 17.29 23.71
CA ILE A 176 11.02 17.99 22.52
C ILE A 176 11.64 17.41 21.24
N ALA A 177 12.98 17.23 21.21
CA ALA A 177 13.67 16.70 20.04
C ALA A 177 13.18 15.29 19.65
N SER A 178 13.12 14.36 20.60
CA SER A 178 12.64 12.99 20.33
C SER A 178 11.15 12.97 19.97
N SER A 179 10.32 13.81 20.61
CA SER A 179 8.90 13.92 20.22
C SER A 179 8.71 14.39 18.77
N LEU A 180 9.55 15.33 18.29
CA LEU A 180 9.50 15.80 16.90
C LEU A 180 9.90 14.70 15.91
N ILE A 181 10.88 13.86 16.25
CA ILE A 181 11.30 12.72 15.41
C ILE A 181 10.17 11.69 15.32
N ILE A 182 9.48 11.39 16.42
CA ILE A 182 8.32 10.49 16.42
C ILE A 182 7.18 11.05 15.56
N VAL A 183 6.88 12.34 15.66
CA VAL A 183 5.85 12.99 14.83
C VAL A 183 6.25 12.97 13.35
N ALA A 184 7.52 13.24 13.02
CA ALA A 184 8.04 13.16 11.66
C ALA A 184 7.94 11.72 11.11
N PHE A 185 8.24 10.71 11.92
CA PHE A 185 8.09 9.30 11.56
C PHE A 185 6.63 8.92 11.32
N LEU A 186 5.71 9.42 12.15
CA LEU A 186 4.28 9.18 11.96
C LEU A 186 3.79 9.78 10.63
N ILE A 187 4.23 10.98 10.27
CA ILE A 187 3.95 11.57 8.96
C ILE A 187 4.57 10.70 7.84
N PHE A 188 5.81 10.23 8.03
CA PHE A 188 6.46 9.34 7.08
C PHE A 188 5.70 8.02 6.86
N MET A 189 5.17 7.42 7.93
CA MET A 189 4.32 6.23 7.84
C MET A 189 3.05 6.49 7.04
N MET A 190 2.43 7.67 7.20
CA MET A 190 1.30 8.07 6.36
C MET A 190 1.71 8.23 4.89
N MET A 191 2.89 8.80 4.61
CA MET A 191 3.41 8.92 3.24
C MET A 191 3.60 7.55 2.58
N SER A 192 4.15 6.58 3.32
CA SER A 192 4.40 5.21 2.83
C SER A 192 3.15 4.50 2.33
N MET A 193 1.96 4.86 2.85
CA MET A 193 0.69 4.35 2.33
C MET A 193 0.46 4.72 0.85
N TYR A 194 0.98 5.88 0.40
CA TYR A 194 0.78 6.40 -0.95
C TYR A 194 1.92 6.07 -1.92
N ILE A 195 3.14 5.91 -1.40
CA ILE A 195 4.35 5.75 -2.20
C ILE A 195 4.26 4.55 -3.15
N TYR A 196 3.96 3.35 -2.64
CA TYR A 196 3.87 2.17 -3.50
C TYR A 196 2.70 2.22 -4.48
N PRO A 197 1.45 2.58 -4.07
CA PRO A 197 0.34 2.70 -4.99
C PRO A 197 0.60 3.71 -6.12
N MET A 198 1.21 4.86 -5.83
CA MET A 198 1.56 5.84 -6.87
C MET A 198 2.68 5.33 -7.78
N MET A 199 3.70 4.68 -7.23
CA MET A 199 4.83 4.13 -8.00
C MET A 199 4.38 3.11 -9.03
N VAL A 200 3.42 2.24 -8.70
CA VAL A 200 2.92 1.21 -9.65
C VAL A 200 1.80 1.72 -10.57
N THR A 201 1.34 2.96 -10.38
CA THR A 201 0.26 3.58 -11.18
C THR A 201 0.79 4.62 -12.15
N PHE A 202 1.81 5.40 -11.74
CA PHE A 202 2.31 6.55 -12.50
C PHE A 202 3.81 6.48 -12.70
N ASN A 203 4.27 6.99 -13.83
CA ASN A 203 5.70 7.15 -14.13
C ASN A 203 6.26 8.42 -13.47
N LEU A 204 6.42 8.38 -12.15
CA LEU A 204 6.96 9.49 -11.35
C LEU A 204 8.42 9.25 -10.95
N SER A 205 9.23 10.31 -10.92
CA SER A 205 10.55 10.24 -10.28
C SER A 205 10.44 10.05 -8.75
N ILE A 206 11.47 9.50 -8.10
CA ILE A 206 11.51 9.34 -6.63
C ILE A 206 11.18 10.65 -5.91
N LYS A 207 11.76 11.77 -6.36
CA LYS A 207 11.51 13.09 -5.76
C LYS A 207 10.04 13.51 -5.86
N GLN A 208 9.42 13.32 -7.03
CA GLN A 208 7.99 13.61 -7.21
C GLN A 208 7.13 12.68 -6.38
N LEU A 209 7.49 11.40 -6.28
CA LEU A 209 6.76 10.39 -5.50
C LEU A 209 6.65 10.80 -4.03
N TYR A 210 7.78 11.16 -3.40
CA TYR A 210 7.80 11.58 -2.00
C TYR A 210 7.10 12.94 -1.79
N LYS A 211 7.26 13.90 -2.69
CA LYS A 211 6.55 15.19 -2.61
C LYS A 211 5.03 15.01 -2.69
N ASN A 212 4.56 14.19 -3.62
CA ASN A 212 3.14 13.90 -3.79
C ASN A 212 2.60 13.13 -2.59
N ALA A 213 3.37 12.16 -2.07
CA ALA A 213 3.00 11.40 -0.88
C ALA A 213 2.88 12.29 0.37
N LEU A 214 3.80 13.24 0.55
CA LEU A 214 3.75 14.21 1.64
C LEU A 214 2.50 15.09 1.56
N LEU A 215 2.16 15.57 0.37
CA LEU A 215 0.96 16.37 0.16
C LEU A 215 -0.30 15.59 0.57
N PHE A 216 -0.43 14.32 0.18
CA PHE A 216 -1.56 13.48 0.58
C PHE A 216 -1.57 13.15 2.08
N ALA A 217 -0.40 12.91 2.67
CA ALA A 217 -0.25 12.67 4.10
C ALA A 217 -0.81 13.84 4.92
N ILE A 218 -0.42 15.07 4.56
CA ILE A 218 -0.86 16.30 5.26
C ILE A 218 -2.32 16.62 4.95
N MET A 219 -2.73 16.59 3.68
CA MET A 219 -4.09 16.96 3.26
C MET A 219 -5.17 16.08 3.90
N LYS A 220 -4.85 14.81 4.17
CA LYS A 220 -5.77 13.83 4.78
C LYS A 220 -5.22 13.24 6.07
N PHE A 221 -4.58 14.07 6.88
CA PHE A 221 -3.94 13.66 8.12
C PHE A 221 -4.82 12.76 9.01
N ILE A 222 -6.03 13.22 9.38
CA ILE A 222 -6.92 12.46 10.29
C ILE A 222 -7.36 11.12 9.68
N PRO A 223 -7.93 11.05 8.45
CA PRO A 223 -8.24 9.76 7.84
C PRO A 223 -7.04 8.83 7.69
N ASN A 224 -5.86 9.36 7.35
CA ASN A 224 -4.64 8.57 7.23
C ASN A 224 -4.21 7.99 8.57
N LEU A 225 -4.33 8.78 9.64
CA LEU A 225 -4.05 8.34 11.00
C LEU A 225 -4.96 7.21 11.42
N LEU A 226 -6.27 7.32 11.13
CA LEU A 226 -7.23 6.27 11.45
C LEU A 226 -6.91 4.95 10.74
N ILE A 227 -6.57 5.00 9.44
CA ILE A 227 -6.19 3.80 8.70
C ILE A 227 -4.87 3.23 9.21
N LEU A 228 -3.91 4.08 9.58
CA LEU A 228 -2.65 3.65 10.17
C LEU A 228 -2.88 2.93 11.51
N ILE A 229 -3.75 3.46 12.37
CA ILE A 229 -4.16 2.82 13.63
C ILE A 229 -4.83 1.48 13.36
N VAL A 230 -5.75 1.39 12.39
CA VAL A 230 -6.38 0.11 12.02
C VAL A 230 -5.32 -0.91 11.57
N CYS A 231 -4.36 -0.51 10.74
CA CYS A 231 -3.27 -1.39 10.32
C CYS A 231 -2.40 -1.83 11.49
N PHE A 232 -2.07 -0.91 12.41
CA PHE A 232 -1.31 -1.23 13.61
C PHE A 232 -2.05 -2.22 14.51
N LEU A 233 -3.36 -2.04 14.72
CA LEU A 233 -4.19 -2.96 15.48
C LEU A 233 -4.28 -4.35 14.83
N VAL A 234 -4.42 -4.43 13.51
CA VAL A 234 -4.41 -5.71 12.78
C VAL A 234 -3.12 -6.48 13.02
N VAL A 235 -1.99 -5.78 13.15
CA VAL A 235 -0.69 -6.41 13.46
C VAL A 235 -0.61 -6.76 14.95
N ILE A 236 -0.82 -5.82 15.87
CA ILE A 236 -0.49 -5.96 17.29
C ILE A 236 -1.51 -6.79 18.07
N VAL A 237 -2.81 -6.67 17.79
CA VAL A 237 -3.86 -7.34 18.57
C VAL A 237 -3.67 -8.87 18.62
N PRO A 238 -3.40 -9.57 17.51
CA PRO A 238 -3.06 -11.00 17.56
C PRO A 238 -1.89 -11.34 18.49
N PHE A 239 -0.80 -10.57 18.45
CA PHE A 239 0.36 -10.81 19.31
C PHE A 239 0.08 -10.54 20.79
N TYR A 240 -0.77 -9.55 21.08
CA TYR A 240 -1.19 -9.24 22.45
C TYR A 240 -2.00 -10.37 23.07
N PHE A 241 -2.93 -10.98 22.32
CA PHE A 241 -3.74 -12.09 22.82
C PHE A 241 -2.95 -13.40 22.92
N ALA A 242 -2.20 -13.75 21.87
CA ALA A 242 -1.38 -14.96 21.83
C ALA A 242 -0.27 -14.83 20.77
N PRO A 243 1.02 -14.79 21.17
CA PRO A 243 2.13 -14.65 20.22
C PRO A 243 2.12 -15.67 19.08
N PHE A 244 1.81 -16.94 19.38
CA PHE A 244 1.71 -18.00 18.38
C PHE A 244 0.64 -17.72 17.30
N VAL A 245 -0.52 -17.20 17.71
CA VAL A 245 -1.59 -16.80 16.78
C VAL A 245 -1.12 -15.62 15.92
N GLY A 246 -0.42 -14.65 16.53
CA GLY A 246 0.21 -13.55 15.81
C GLY A 246 1.13 -14.01 14.69
N TYR A 247 2.02 -14.98 14.95
CA TYR A 247 2.91 -15.53 13.93
C TYR A 247 2.18 -16.27 12.81
N ILE A 248 1.18 -17.09 13.15
CA ILE A 248 0.36 -17.79 12.16
C ILE A 248 -0.31 -16.77 11.24
N LEU A 249 -0.95 -15.74 11.81
CA LEU A 249 -1.61 -14.71 11.01
C LEU A 249 -0.62 -13.88 10.21
N LEU A 250 0.58 -13.62 10.74
CA LEU A 250 1.65 -12.91 10.03
C LEU A 250 2.05 -13.66 8.75
N ILE A 251 2.25 -14.98 8.86
CA ILE A 251 2.64 -15.85 7.75
C ILE A 251 1.49 -16.03 6.75
N ILE A 252 0.24 -16.14 7.22
CA ILE A 252 -0.89 -16.49 6.36
C ILE A 252 -1.47 -15.26 5.64
N ILE A 253 -1.67 -14.13 6.34
CA ILE A 253 -2.52 -13.07 5.77
C ILE A 253 -2.12 -11.63 6.12
N THR A 254 -1.34 -11.37 7.17
CA THR A 254 -1.23 -10.02 7.75
C THR A 254 -0.69 -8.98 6.77
N PHE A 255 0.40 -9.27 6.03
CA PHE A 255 0.95 -8.31 5.07
C PHE A 255 -0.01 -8.05 3.91
N GLY A 256 -0.65 -9.11 3.40
CA GLY A 256 -1.65 -9.03 2.36
C GLY A 256 -2.88 -8.23 2.79
N LEU A 257 -3.35 -8.43 4.03
CA LEU A 257 -4.50 -7.72 4.59
C LEU A 257 -4.21 -6.25 4.83
N VAL A 258 -3.07 -5.93 5.46
CA VAL A 258 -2.62 -4.54 5.67
C VAL A 258 -2.44 -3.83 4.33
N SER A 259 -1.80 -4.49 3.35
CA SER A 259 -1.65 -3.93 2.01
C SER A 259 -3.00 -3.77 1.29
N TYR A 260 -3.95 -4.67 1.49
CA TYR A 260 -5.30 -4.54 0.93
C TYR A 260 -6.08 -3.36 1.54
N ILE A 261 -6.08 -3.24 2.87
CA ILE A 261 -6.73 -2.12 3.59
C ILE A 261 -6.17 -0.79 3.11
N THR A 262 -4.85 -0.66 3.09
CA THR A 262 -4.17 0.57 2.65
C THR A 262 -4.47 0.88 1.19
N ASN A 263 -4.33 -0.07 0.27
CA ASN A 263 -4.61 0.12 -1.16
C ASN A 263 -6.07 0.48 -1.42
N PHE A 264 -7.01 -0.16 -0.74
CA PHE A 264 -8.44 0.12 -0.91
C PHE A 264 -8.76 1.57 -0.51
N TYR A 265 -8.24 2.04 0.63
CA TYR A 265 -8.41 3.41 1.09
C TYR A 265 -7.69 4.42 0.18
N VAL A 266 -6.40 4.22 -0.07
CA VAL A 266 -5.53 5.16 -0.78
C VAL A 266 -5.97 5.33 -2.23
N TYR A 267 -6.34 4.24 -2.91
CA TYR A 267 -6.75 4.30 -4.30
C TYR A 267 -7.96 5.23 -4.50
N THR A 268 -8.90 5.27 -3.55
CA THR A 268 -10.04 6.20 -3.60
C THR A 268 -9.60 7.67 -3.69
N LYS A 269 -8.45 8.00 -3.08
CA LYS A 269 -7.88 9.34 -3.06
C LYS A 269 -7.07 9.58 -4.33
N ILE A 270 -6.23 8.63 -4.74
CA ILE A 270 -5.45 8.72 -5.97
C ILE A 270 -6.37 8.90 -7.19
N ASP A 271 -7.43 8.10 -7.29
CA ASP A 271 -8.42 8.21 -8.37
C ASP A 271 -9.05 9.62 -8.41
N LYS A 272 -9.51 10.09 -7.25
CA LYS A 272 -10.18 11.40 -7.15
C LYS A 272 -9.26 12.59 -7.44
N TYR A 273 -8.01 12.54 -6.98
CA TYR A 273 -7.12 13.72 -6.95
C TYR A 273 -6.01 13.70 -7.99
N MET A 274 -5.68 12.54 -8.57
CA MET A 274 -4.68 12.44 -9.62
C MET A 274 -5.30 11.99 -10.93
N ILE A 275 -5.98 10.84 -10.97
CA ILE A 275 -6.46 10.25 -12.23
C ILE A 275 -7.52 11.14 -12.87
N LYS A 276 -8.60 11.46 -12.14
CA LYS A 276 -9.67 12.32 -12.67
C LYS A 276 -9.20 13.73 -13.04
N ARG A 277 -8.20 14.24 -12.31
CA ARG A 277 -7.63 15.57 -12.57
C ARG A 277 -6.80 15.59 -13.86
N VAL A 278 -6.00 14.54 -14.08
CA VAL A 278 -5.21 14.37 -15.31
C VAL A 278 -6.13 14.23 -16.52
N ASN A 279 -7.14 13.35 -16.45
CA ASN A 279 -8.10 13.17 -17.54
C ASN A 279 -8.85 14.47 -17.86
N GLN A 280 -9.28 15.22 -16.83
CA GLN A 280 -9.92 16.53 -17.02
C GLN A 280 -8.98 17.55 -17.68
N SER A 281 -7.69 17.55 -17.34
CA SER A 281 -6.72 18.45 -18.01
C SER A 281 -6.43 18.03 -19.45
N GLU A 282 -6.40 16.73 -19.75
CA GLU A 282 -6.24 16.21 -21.11
C GLU A 282 -7.46 16.57 -21.96
N GLU A 283 -8.67 16.36 -21.46
CA GLU A 283 -9.92 16.78 -22.11
C GLU A 283 -9.96 18.30 -22.36
N MET A 284 -9.48 19.12 -21.42
CA MET A 284 -9.38 20.58 -21.62
C MET A 284 -8.33 20.95 -22.67
N THR A 285 -7.29 20.14 -22.86
CA THR A 285 -6.23 20.42 -23.84
C THR A 285 -6.68 19.98 -25.24
N GLU A 286 -7.30 18.80 -25.37
CA GLU A 286 -7.86 18.32 -26.63
C GLU A 286 -8.97 19.22 -27.17
N ASN A 287 -9.81 19.81 -26.30
CA ASN A 287 -10.85 20.75 -26.72
C ASN A 287 -10.31 22.14 -27.15
N VAL A 288 -9.07 22.47 -26.80
CA VAL A 288 -8.42 23.73 -27.19
C VAL A 288 -7.64 23.58 -28.51
N ASP A 289 -7.12 22.38 -28.79
CA ASP A 289 -6.36 22.07 -30.01
C ASP A 289 -7.23 21.62 -31.19
N GLN A 290 -8.56 21.49 -31.02
CA GLN A 290 -9.47 21.32 -32.16
C GLN A 290 -9.52 22.62 -32.98
N PRO A 291 -9.13 22.61 -34.28
CA PRO A 291 -9.26 23.79 -35.12
C PRO A 291 -10.75 24.15 -35.23
N VAL A 292 -11.06 25.44 -35.12
CA VAL A 292 -12.40 26.06 -35.11
C VAL A 292 -13.15 25.93 -36.46
N TYR A 293 -12.85 24.92 -37.28
CA TYR A 293 -13.36 24.79 -38.65
C TYR A 293 -14.59 23.91 -38.84
N GLU A 294 -15.27 23.47 -37.77
CA GLU A 294 -16.42 22.55 -37.93
C GLU A 294 -17.67 22.96 -37.13
N LYS A 295 -17.91 24.27 -36.97
CA LYS A 295 -19.19 24.80 -36.45
C LYS A 295 -19.78 25.98 -37.23
N ILE A 296 -19.32 26.22 -38.45
CA ILE A 296 -19.91 27.23 -39.33
C ILE A 296 -20.11 26.58 -40.71
N ASP A 297 -21.07 25.65 -40.84
CA ASP A 297 -21.62 25.30 -42.17
C ASP A 297 -22.93 24.48 -42.14
N GLU A 298 -23.74 24.59 -41.07
CA GLU A 298 -25.10 23.99 -41.04
C GLU A 298 -26.23 24.97 -40.71
N SER A 299 -25.97 26.29 -40.62
CA SER A 299 -27.03 27.29 -40.36
C SER A 299 -27.32 28.25 -41.51
N SER A 300 -26.67 28.09 -42.67
CA SER A 300 -26.75 29.04 -43.79
C SER A 300 -27.28 28.45 -45.10
N GLN A 301 -27.71 27.20 -45.16
CA GLN A 301 -28.26 26.59 -46.40
C GLN A 301 -29.79 26.44 -46.47
N ASP A 302 -30.53 26.78 -45.42
CA ASP A 302 -32.00 26.64 -45.43
C ASP A 302 -32.78 27.94 -45.73
N SER A 303 -32.11 29.08 -45.92
CA SER A 303 -32.78 30.38 -46.15
C SER A 303 -32.78 30.90 -47.60
N GLU A 304 -32.18 30.20 -48.57
CA GLU A 304 -32.16 30.65 -49.98
C GLU A 304 -32.96 29.77 -50.96
N ARG A 305 -33.71 28.76 -50.49
CA ARG A 305 -34.57 27.91 -51.35
C ARG A 305 -36.07 28.16 -51.24
N GLN A 306 -36.52 29.26 -50.63
CA GLN A 306 -37.95 29.59 -50.52
C GLN A 306 -38.45 30.76 -51.38
N ASP A 307 -37.58 31.49 -52.10
CA ASP A 307 -38.01 32.66 -52.91
C ASP A 307 -38.03 32.42 -54.45
N LEU A 308 -38.14 31.15 -54.90
CA LEU A 308 -38.28 30.85 -56.34
C LEU A 308 -39.51 30.00 -56.70
N SER A 309 -40.51 29.96 -55.83
CA SER A 309 -41.79 29.35 -56.17
C SER A 309 -42.96 30.07 -55.51
N GLU A 310 -43.27 31.27 -56.01
CA GLU A 310 -44.62 31.83 -56.14
C GLU A 310 -44.62 33.02 -57.12
#